data_AF-A0A821YAJ7-F1
#
_entry.id   AF-A0A821YAJ7-F1
#
_cell.length_a   1.000
_cell.length_b   1.000
_cell.length_c   1.000
_cell.angle_alpha   90.00
_cell.angle_beta   90.00
_cell.angle_gamma   90.00
#
_symmetry.space_group_name_H-M   'P 1'
#
loop_
_entity.id
_entity.type
_entity.pdbx_description
1 polymer ?
#
loop_
_entity_poly.entity_id
_entity_poly.type
_entity_poly.pdbx_seq_one_letter_code
_entity_poly.pdbx_strand_id
1 'polypeptide(L)'
;FEMAIEMDDAMKAMFGVLTQNITQLRLANEAQAARMEKLTEELTLSRDNKLRFKVIEPVKYSLDSTIKLQDYFVTFEIFCAAQYGNANKDAWSAALGKFLEGDISQAYIGLEGGSMLWEDLKTTLAASSG
;
A
#
# COMPACT_ATOMS: atom_id res chain seq x y z
N PHE A 1 68.18 25.72 -11.05
CA PHE A 1 67.94 25.28 -9.66
C PHE A 1 67.82 26.55 -8.86
N GLU A 2 66.70 26.98 -8.29
CA GLU A 2 65.44 26.36 -7.88
C GLU A 2 64.34 27.43 -8.07
N MET A 3 63.20 27.07 -8.64
CA MET A 3 62.05 27.98 -8.70
C MET A 3 61.13 27.58 -7.54
N ALA A 4 61.31 28.25 -6.39
CA ALA A 4 60.41 28.14 -5.26
C ALA A 4 59.04 28.68 -5.70
N ILE A 5 58.04 27.80 -5.71
CA ILE A 5 56.65 28.18 -5.93
C ILE A 5 56.21 28.89 -4.64
N GLU A 6 56.31 30.22 -4.61
CA GLU A 6 55.66 31.03 -3.58
C GLU A 6 54.15 30.91 -3.80
N MET A 7 53.56 29.97 -3.07
CA MET A 7 52.11 29.83 -2.99
C MET A 7 51.59 31.03 -2.17
N ASP A 8 51.08 32.02 -2.90
CA ASP A 8 50.46 33.26 -2.42
C ASP A 8 49.52 33.00 -1.23
N ASP A 9 49.60 33.85 -0.20
CA ASP A 9 48.83 33.66 1.04
C ASP A 9 47.31 33.61 0.78
N ALA A 10 46.83 34.20 -0.33
CA ALA A 10 45.44 34.06 -0.78
C ALA A 10 45.10 32.64 -1.24
N MET A 11 46.04 31.92 -1.86
CA MET A 11 45.83 30.53 -2.31
C MET A 11 45.80 29.56 -1.12
N LYS A 12 46.60 29.80 -0.07
CA LYS A 12 46.52 29.06 1.19
C LYS A 12 45.19 29.31 1.92
N ALA A 13 44.73 30.55 1.95
CA ALA A 13 43.44 30.90 2.54
C ALA A 13 42.27 30.23 1.79
N MET A 14 42.27 30.25 0.45
CA MET A 14 41.26 29.57 -0.36
C MET A 14 41.26 28.05 -0.17
N PHE A 15 42.44 27.43 -0.10
CA PHE A 15 42.55 25.99 0.16
C PHE A 15 42.06 25.60 1.58
N GLY A 16 42.34 26.46 2.58
CA GLY A 16 41.82 26.30 3.94
C GLY A 16 40.29 26.36 3.99
N VAL A 17 39.68 27.34 3.32
CA VAL A 17 38.22 27.48 3.22
C VAL A 17 37.60 26.30 2.47
N LEU A 18 38.22 25.84 1.37
CA LEU A 18 37.74 24.68 0.62
C LEU A 18 37.75 23.41 1.48
N THR A 19 38.81 23.20 2.27
CA THR A 19 38.94 22.04 3.16
C THR A 19 37.90 22.06 4.28
N GLN A 20 37.63 23.25 4.85
CA GLN A 20 36.55 23.42 5.83
C GLN A 20 35.18 23.13 5.22
N ASN A 21 34.90 23.63 4.01
CA ASN A 21 33.63 23.38 3.33
C ASN A 21 33.42 21.89 3.01
N ILE A 22 34.46 21.18 2.55
CA ILE A 22 34.39 19.72 2.30
C ILE A 22 34.10 18.96 3.60
N THR A 23 34.72 19.38 4.71
CA THR A 23 34.50 18.73 6.02
C THR A 23 33.07 18.94 6.53
N GLN A 24 32.54 20.16 6.40
CA GLN A 24 31.14 20.46 6.75
C GLN A 24 30.14 19.65 5.92
N LEU A 25 30.40 19.49 4.61
CA LEU A 25 29.56 18.68 3.73
C LEU A 25 29.58 17.19 4.10
N ARG A 26 30.73 16.65 4.50
CA ARG A 26 30.83 15.26 4.99
C ARG A 26 30.02 15.04 6.27
N LEU A 27 30.15 15.94 7.24
CA LEU A 27 29.41 15.89 8.49
C LEU A 27 27.89 16.03 8.27
N ALA A 28 27.47 16.88 7.35
CA ALA A 28 26.06 17.03 6.97
C ALA A 28 25.51 15.75 6.31
N ASN A 29 26.29 15.11 5.43
CA ASN A 29 25.90 13.85 4.80
C ASN A 29 25.80 12.70 5.80
N GLU A 30 26.72 12.61 6.76
CA GLU A 30 26.67 11.60 7.84
C GLU A 30 25.45 11.81 8.75
N ALA A 31 25.15 13.05 9.11
CA ALA A 31 23.94 13.39 9.89
C ALA A 31 22.65 13.08 9.11
N GLN A 32 22.64 13.27 7.79
CA GLN A 32 21.51 12.94 6.94
C GLN A 32 21.36 11.41 6.75
N ALA A 33 22.46 10.67 6.65
CA ALA A 33 22.46 9.21 6.60
C ALA A 33 21.91 8.61 7.90
N ALA A 34 22.35 9.09 9.07
CA ALA A 34 21.84 8.66 10.35
C ALA A 34 20.33 8.98 10.54
N ARG A 35 19.86 10.13 10.01
CA ARG A 35 18.42 10.44 9.97
C ARG A 35 17.64 9.50 9.06
N MET A 36 18.19 9.14 7.90
CA MET A 36 17.55 8.22 6.96
C MET A 36 17.48 6.79 7.52
N GLU A 37 18.53 6.35 8.21
CA GLU A 37 18.57 5.05 8.90
C GLU A 37 17.52 4.97 10.00
N LYS A 38 17.43 6.00 10.85
CA LYS A 38 16.39 6.10 11.89
C LYS A 38 14.97 6.12 11.30
N LEU A 39 14.75 6.87 10.21
CA LEU A 39 13.45 6.90 9.54
C LEU A 39 13.08 5.52 8.96
N THR A 40 14.08 4.80 8.45
CA THR A 40 13.92 3.45 7.90
C THR A 40 13.58 2.45 9.01
N GLU A 41 14.26 2.52 10.16
CA GLU A 41 13.93 1.72 11.35
C GLU A 41 12.52 1.99 11.86
N GLU A 42 12.12 3.26 11.98
CA GLU A 42 10.75 3.67 12.38
C GLU A 42 9.68 3.15 11.39
N LEU A 43 9.96 3.17 10.08
CA LEU A 43 9.08 2.60 9.05
C LEU A 43 9.02 1.07 9.09
N THR A 44 10.12 0.39 9.40
CA THR A 44 10.13 -1.08 9.58
C THR A 44 9.43 -1.51 10.86
N LEU A 45 9.57 -0.76 11.96
CA LEU A 45 8.79 -0.98 13.19
C LEU A 45 7.30 -0.72 12.95
N SER A 46 6.93 0.18 12.02
CA SER A 46 5.53 0.34 11.60
C SER A 46 4.99 -0.83 10.77
N ARG A 47 5.83 -1.65 10.13
CA ARG A 47 5.41 -2.92 9.49
C ARG A 47 5.13 -4.02 10.52
N ASP A 48 5.88 -4.05 11.62
CA ASP A 48 5.64 -4.97 12.75
C ASP A 48 4.55 -4.49 13.70
N ASN A 49 4.27 -3.18 13.68
CA ASN A 49 3.05 -2.62 14.22
C ASN A 49 1.90 -2.98 13.27
N LYS A 50 1.52 -4.26 13.34
CA LYS A 50 0.17 -4.75 13.07
C LYS A 50 -0.77 -3.87 13.89
N LEU A 51 -1.09 -2.69 13.38
CA LEU A 51 -2.43 -2.16 13.45
C LEU A 51 -3.26 -3.30 12.90
N ARG A 52 -3.70 -4.17 13.82
CA ARG A 52 -4.77 -5.11 13.62
C ARG A 52 -5.99 -4.22 13.45
N PHE A 53 -6.06 -3.52 12.32
CA PHE A 53 -7.32 -3.05 11.78
C PHE A 53 -8.12 -4.32 11.68
N LYS A 54 -8.97 -4.53 12.68
CA LYS A 54 -9.87 -5.67 12.73
C LYS A 54 -10.83 -5.37 11.59
N VAL A 55 -10.51 -5.88 10.41
CA VAL A 55 -11.29 -5.59 9.22
C VAL A 55 -12.68 -6.15 9.50
N ILE A 56 -13.65 -5.25 9.44
CA ILE A 56 -15.02 -5.54 9.86
C ILE A 56 -15.59 -6.49 8.84
N GLU A 57 -16.11 -7.62 9.32
CA GLU A 57 -16.79 -8.59 8.47
C GLU A 57 -18.03 -7.92 7.85
N PRO A 58 -18.19 -7.96 6.52
CA PRO A 58 -19.34 -7.37 5.84
C PRO A 58 -20.64 -7.99 6.33
N VAL A 59 -21.67 -7.16 6.48
CA VAL A 59 -23.03 -7.67 6.67
C VAL A 59 -23.47 -8.42 5.41
N LYS A 60 -24.45 -9.31 5.56
CA LYS A 60 -25.03 -9.99 4.41
C LYS A 60 -25.82 -9.00 3.55
N TYR A 61 -25.72 -9.15 2.23
CA TYR A 61 -26.35 -8.30 1.24
C TYR A 61 -27.58 -8.97 0.63
N SER A 62 -28.63 -8.18 0.46
CA SER A 62 -29.85 -8.53 -0.26
C SER A 62 -30.26 -7.38 -1.18
N LEU A 63 -31.10 -7.63 -2.19
CA LEU A 63 -31.62 -6.57 -3.06
C LEU A 63 -32.48 -5.54 -2.32
N ASP A 64 -33.08 -5.94 -1.20
CA ASP A 64 -33.86 -5.05 -0.33
C ASP A 64 -32.96 -4.19 0.58
N SER A 65 -31.64 -4.38 0.56
CA SER A 65 -30.72 -3.57 1.35
C SER A 65 -30.72 -2.13 0.87
N THR A 66 -30.61 -1.20 1.82
CA THR A 66 -30.46 0.24 1.54
C THR A 66 -29.12 0.58 0.89
N ILE A 67 -28.16 -0.34 0.95
CA ILE A 67 -26.82 -0.22 0.37
C ILE A 67 -26.90 -0.60 -1.11
N LYS A 68 -26.26 0.18 -1.97
CA LYS A 68 -26.15 -0.19 -3.40
C LYS A 68 -25.16 -1.35 -3.54
N LEU A 69 -25.44 -2.27 -4.46
CA LEU A 69 -24.59 -3.44 -4.72
C LEU A 69 -23.13 -3.06 -5.01
N GLN A 70 -22.89 -1.95 -5.73
CA GLN A 70 -21.52 -1.48 -6.02
C GLN A 70 -20.77 -1.05 -4.76
N ASP A 71 -21.43 -0.31 -3.86
CA ASP A 71 -20.82 0.13 -2.60
C ASP A 71 -20.56 -1.08 -1.67
N TYR A 72 -21.43 -2.08 -1.75
CA TYR A 72 -21.25 -3.35 -1.06
C TYR A 72 -20.00 -4.09 -1.55
N PHE A 73 -19.79 -4.19 -2.88
CA PHE A 73 -18.60 -4.84 -3.43
C PHE A 73 -17.30 -4.18 -2.98
N VAL A 74 -17.24 -2.84 -2.93
CA VAL A 74 -16.05 -2.14 -2.43
C VAL A 74 -15.74 -2.54 -0.99
N THR A 75 -16.76 -2.61 -0.14
CA THR A 75 -16.60 -3.02 1.27
C THR A 75 -16.14 -4.47 1.38
N PHE A 76 -16.71 -5.35 0.56
CA PHE A 76 -16.36 -6.77 0.50
C PHE A 76 -14.93 -7.00 0.00
N GLU A 77 -14.47 -6.24 -1.00
CA GLU A 77 -13.10 -6.31 -1.53
C GLU A 77 -12.07 -5.92 -0.47
N ILE A 78 -12.33 -4.87 0.33
CA ILE A 78 -11.46 -4.47 1.43
C ILE A 78 -11.35 -5.59 2.47
N PHE A 79 -12.47 -6.23 2.81
CA PHE A 79 -12.48 -7.40 3.71
C PHE A 79 -11.68 -8.57 3.14
N CYS A 80 -11.91 -8.93 1.88
CA CYS A 80 -11.26 -10.06 1.26
C CYS A 80 -9.76 -9.83 1.03
N ALA A 81 -9.35 -8.61 0.69
CA ALA A 81 -7.95 -8.22 0.61
C ALA A 81 -7.21 -8.42 1.93
N ALA A 82 -7.86 -8.11 3.05
CA ALA A 82 -7.28 -8.28 4.37
C ALA A 82 -7.30 -9.74 4.86
N GLN A 83 -8.35 -10.50 4.53
CA GLN A 83 -8.54 -11.86 5.02
C GLN A 83 -7.83 -12.93 4.17
N TYR A 84 -7.88 -12.79 2.84
CA TYR A 84 -7.38 -13.78 1.88
C TYR A 84 -6.20 -13.26 1.03
N GLY A 85 -5.91 -11.96 1.08
CA GLY A 85 -4.89 -11.31 0.27
C GLY A 85 -5.38 -10.91 -1.13
N ASN A 86 -4.78 -9.85 -1.69
CA ASN A 86 -5.14 -9.28 -3.00
C ASN A 86 -4.91 -10.20 -4.22
N ALA A 87 -4.08 -11.24 -4.07
CA ALA A 87 -3.75 -12.14 -5.17
C ALA A 87 -4.76 -13.28 -5.35
N ASN A 88 -5.61 -13.56 -4.36
CA ASN A 88 -6.48 -14.74 -4.36
C ASN A 88 -7.94 -14.37 -4.66
N LYS A 89 -8.19 -13.85 -5.87
CA LYS A 89 -9.54 -13.43 -6.28
C LYS A 89 -10.52 -14.59 -6.44
N ASP A 90 -10.05 -15.79 -6.73
CA ASP A 90 -10.90 -16.99 -6.79
C ASP A 90 -11.52 -17.30 -5.42
N ALA A 91 -10.75 -17.13 -4.35
CA ALA A 91 -11.28 -17.26 -2.99
C ALA A 91 -12.31 -16.18 -2.66
N TRP A 92 -12.25 -14.99 -3.27
CA TRP A 92 -13.21 -13.91 -3.04
C TRP A 92 -14.56 -14.24 -3.66
N SER A 93 -14.56 -14.75 -4.91
CA SER A 93 -15.75 -15.24 -5.58
C SER A 93 -16.44 -16.33 -4.76
N ALA A 94 -15.69 -17.34 -4.32
CA ALA A 94 -16.22 -18.42 -3.50
C ALA A 94 -16.72 -17.94 -2.12
N ALA A 95 -16.09 -16.92 -1.54
CA ALA A 95 -16.49 -16.35 -0.26
C ALA A 95 -17.79 -15.54 -0.37
N LEU A 96 -18.03 -14.85 -1.50
CA LEU A 96 -19.16 -13.94 -1.67
C LEU A 96 -20.50 -14.63 -1.38
N GLY A 97 -20.67 -15.89 -1.82
CA GLY A 97 -21.92 -16.63 -1.61
C GLY A 97 -22.36 -16.75 -0.14
N LYS A 98 -21.43 -16.67 0.82
CA LYS A 98 -21.74 -16.69 2.26
C LYS A 98 -22.35 -15.38 2.76
N PHE A 99 -22.13 -14.30 2.01
CA PHE A 99 -22.53 -12.95 2.34
C PHE A 99 -23.68 -12.43 1.46
N LEU A 100 -24.30 -13.27 0.65
CA LEU A 100 -25.48 -12.95 -0.15
C LEU A 100 -26.73 -13.66 0.38
N GLU A 101 -27.85 -12.96 0.41
CA GLU A 101 -29.16 -13.51 0.80
C GLU A 101 -30.27 -13.09 -0.17
N GLY A 102 -31.37 -13.85 -0.19
CA GLY A 102 -32.51 -13.60 -1.08
C GLY A 102 -32.19 -13.84 -2.55
N ASP A 103 -32.79 -13.04 -3.43
CA ASP A 103 -32.76 -13.25 -4.88
C ASP A 103 -31.36 -13.11 -5.49
N ILE A 104 -30.52 -12.21 -4.96
CA ILE A 104 -29.13 -12.07 -5.39
C ILE A 104 -28.28 -13.30 -5.05
N SER A 105 -28.61 -14.00 -3.96
CA SER A 105 -27.96 -15.28 -3.62
C SER A 105 -28.36 -16.38 -4.61
N GLN A 106 -29.63 -16.41 -5.04
CA GLN A 106 -30.10 -17.32 -6.07
C GLN A 106 -29.44 -17.02 -7.43
N ALA A 107 -29.31 -15.74 -7.80
CA ALA A 107 -28.59 -15.33 -9.00
C ALA A 107 -27.12 -15.77 -8.95
N TYR A 108 -26.44 -15.58 -7.82
CA TYR A 108 -25.07 -16.06 -7.62
C TYR A 108 -24.96 -17.58 -7.80
N ILE A 109 -25.88 -18.36 -7.24
CA ILE A 109 -25.91 -19.82 -7.38
C ILE A 109 -26.13 -20.23 -8.85
N GLY A 110 -27.09 -19.59 -9.53
CA GLY A 110 -27.41 -19.87 -10.93
C GLY A 110 -26.26 -19.56 -11.91
N LEU A 111 -25.38 -18.63 -11.53
CA LEU A 111 -24.18 -18.26 -12.30
C LEU A 111 -22.95 -19.11 -11.97
N GLU A 112 -23.07 -20.11 -11.10
CA GLU A 112 -21.93 -20.86 -10.55
C GLU A 112 -20.86 -19.91 -9.97
N GLY A 113 -21.30 -18.86 -9.26
CA GLY A 113 -20.47 -17.72 -8.92
C GLY A 113 -19.19 -18.03 -8.13
N GLY A 114 -19.14 -19.17 -7.44
CA GLY A 114 -17.94 -19.62 -6.73
C GLY A 114 -16.80 -20.11 -7.62
N SER A 115 -17.09 -20.42 -8.88
CA SER A 115 -16.13 -20.88 -9.89
C SER A 115 -15.78 -19.79 -10.91
N MET A 116 -16.42 -18.62 -10.82
CA MET A 116 -16.27 -17.53 -11.77
C MET A 116 -15.22 -16.52 -11.28
N LEU A 117 -14.51 -15.90 -12.23
CA LEU A 117 -13.57 -14.83 -11.91
C LEU A 117 -14.29 -13.66 -11.25
N TRP A 118 -13.67 -13.08 -10.23
CA TRP A 118 -14.25 -11.99 -9.43
C TRP A 118 -14.72 -10.80 -10.27
N GLU A 119 -13.96 -10.40 -11.29
CA GLU A 119 -14.32 -9.27 -12.16
C GLU A 119 -15.55 -9.57 -13.04
N ASP A 120 -15.67 -10.80 -13.53
CA ASP A 120 -16.80 -11.24 -14.35
C ASP A 120 -18.05 -11.39 -13.47
N LEU A 121 -17.89 -11.92 -12.25
CA LEU A 121 -18.96 -12.06 -11.28
C LEU A 121 -19.57 -10.72 -10.88
N LYS A 122 -18.75 -9.71 -10.56
CA LYS A 122 -19.23 -8.36 -10.23
C LYS A 122 -20.05 -7.77 -11.37
N THR A 123 -19.52 -7.87 -12.59
CA THR A 123 -20.19 -7.34 -13.79
C THR A 123 -21.52 -8.02 -14.04
N THR A 124 -21.56 -9.35 -13.94
CA THR A 124 -22.75 -10.15 -14.19
C THR A 124 -23.81 -9.95 -13.12
N LEU A 125 -23.42 -9.92 -11.84
CA LEU A 125 -24.35 -9.65 -10.74
C LEU A 125 -24.93 -8.24 -10.83
N ALA A 126 -24.10 -7.23 -11.14
CA ALA A 126 -24.57 -5.85 -11.34
C ALA A 126 -25.59 -5.74 -12.47
N ALA A 127 -25.39 -6.47 -13.57
CA ALA A 127 -26.34 -6.54 -14.67
C ALA A 127 -27.65 -7.27 -14.29
N SER A 128 -27.59 -8.25 -13.40
CA SER A 128 -28.77 -8.99 -12.93
C SER A 128 -29.59 -8.28 -11.86
N SER A 129 -29.03 -7.24 -11.21
CA SER A 129 -29.65 -6.49 -10.12
C SER A 129 -30.28 -5.15 -10.52
N GLY A 130 -30.22 -4.78 -11.82
CA GLY A 130 -30.78 -3.55 -12.37
C GLY A 130 -32.12 -3.77 -13.05
#